data_AF-A0A662YD14-F1
#
_entry.id   AF-A0A662YD14-F1
#
_cell.length_a   1.000
_cell.length_b   1.000
_cell.length_c   1.000
_cell.angle_alpha   90.00
_cell.angle_beta   90.00
_cell.angle_gamma   90.00
#
_symmetry.space_group_name_H-M   'P 1'
#
loop_
_entity.id
_entity.type
_entity.pdbx_description
1 polymer ?
#
loop_
_entity_poly.entity_id
_entity_poly.type
_entity_poly.pdbx_seq_one_letter_code
_entity_poly.pdbx_strand_id
1 'polypeptide(L)'
;MSAVSTRQTSASAASAPLDASLGQLQLQTSTFAPPHDRLSPQVRQFVDHLVTEAASKDERKVVHLRKGRTQLETFLARQHSGVTSFEEALARESSLWQQHVAKAVDDDKNVRVQHRQVLQLLPGLTRAHDIKVGKPGRPDDAVYQSSAYAREWLPRGNCIAEWRAAGTEQVQATEEDEAAASEPQQQTKKGKKRRTRKNRSKTESGESQQPAAKQPPNSGAICNSDALFFPLIRGYRKFTGQEDDGELKKRTGKEDEELSKFFTKPQAQSRWVVSTAKENGEAGHLAVLKRGDGQFVFALGSKNTHLLAQTLEDVEQAREAQRANGSDPFLAAAPIATAVLRMVLALEPDSRALLCEFLWQTRATASFEVLCPSHQHVQLLDYLAEDTPVFYGLSLPAYTPLEGAEICVNPVLPYELMRALGVRTVAYDVAEFAPEAFRAALETSKRAYQHEGGVHLFLDADAAVIGMQKHKSVWYVCLRAIREKSKAFCRNLYSKKPPKGKQTAPTPSEVLASAKQAVDKRFRAIPAFLRISEEVCEAYETLGERFLEFLFEQRLFRGAAADKEEEEQVKQVARDVADLFPVVWRQFLDHTGLSDAIASR
;
A
#
# COMPACT_ATOMS: atom_id res chain seq x y z
N MET A 1 38.63 -6.46 52.82
CA MET A 1 37.53 -7.08 53.59
C MET A 1 36.67 -7.84 52.56
N SER A 2 37.10 -9.04 52.14
CA SER A 2 36.70 -10.38 52.67
C SER A 2 35.20 -10.63 52.42
N ALA A 3 34.71 -11.67 51.74
CA ALA A 3 35.19 -13.02 51.40
C ALA A 3 34.61 -13.45 50.02
N VAL A 4 35.31 -14.13 49.11
CA VAL A 4 35.63 -15.58 49.04
C VAL A 4 34.43 -16.51 49.27
N SER A 5 33.94 -17.16 48.20
CA SER A 5 33.34 -18.49 48.27
C SER A 5 33.56 -19.25 46.97
N THR A 6 34.47 -20.22 47.03
CA THR A 6 34.85 -21.18 46.00
C THR A 6 33.96 -22.42 46.09
N ARG A 7 33.51 -22.97 44.94
CA ARG A 7 33.10 -24.40 44.83
C ARG A 7 33.53 -24.99 43.49
N GLN A 8 34.62 -25.76 43.56
CA GLN A 8 34.92 -26.99 42.79
C GLN A 8 33.92 -28.10 43.21
N THR A 9 33.59 -29.20 42.52
CA THR A 9 34.05 -30.05 41.40
C THR A 9 32.87 -31.03 41.17
N SER A 10 32.61 -31.66 40.02
CA SER A 10 33.29 -32.89 39.58
C SER A 10 32.69 -33.41 38.27
N ALA A 11 33.55 -33.86 37.35
CA ALA A 11 33.20 -34.68 36.20
C ALA A 11 33.07 -36.15 36.60
N SER A 12 32.18 -36.88 35.92
CA SER A 12 32.14 -38.34 35.85
C SER A 12 31.61 -38.74 34.48
N ALA A 13 32.34 -39.64 33.82
CA ALA A 13 32.11 -40.17 32.49
C ALA A 13 31.87 -41.69 32.54
N ALA A 14 31.38 -42.23 31.41
CA ALA A 14 31.11 -43.63 31.05
C ALA A 14 29.67 -44.12 31.34
N SER A 15 28.97 -44.87 30.48
CA SER A 15 29.20 -45.45 29.14
C SER A 15 27.87 -46.00 28.61
N ALA A 16 27.69 -46.04 27.28
CA ALA A 16 26.51 -46.53 26.53
C ALA A 16 26.25 -48.06 26.67
N PRO A 17 25.16 -48.65 26.13
CA PRO A 17 25.00 -48.82 24.67
C PRO A 17 23.58 -48.72 24.08
N LEU A 18 23.55 -48.29 22.81
CA LEU A 18 22.79 -48.82 21.66
C LEU A 18 21.48 -49.57 21.96
N ASP A 19 20.36 -48.94 21.61
CA ASP A 19 19.28 -49.67 20.94
C ASP A 19 18.80 -48.88 19.72
N ALA A 20 19.10 -49.44 18.56
CA ALA A 20 18.80 -48.92 17.24
C ALA A 20 17.81 -49.87 16.60
N SER A 21 16.51 -49.65 16.79
CA SER A 21 15.49 -50.00 15.79
C SER A 21 14.13 -49.45 16.19
N LEU A 22 13.68 -48.44 15.46
CA LEU A 22 12.34 -48.34 14.91
C LEU A 22 12.37 -47.08 14.04
N GLY A 23 12.38 -47.29 12.72
CA GLY A 23 12.25 -46.23 11.75
C GLY A 23 10.97 -45.46 12.01
N GLN A 24 11.09 -44.35 12.72
CA GLN A 24 10.15 -43.25 12.55
C GLN A 24 10.36 -42.80 11.12
N LEU A 25 9.50 -43.29 10.23
CA LEU A 25 9.12 -42.57 9.03
C LEU A 25 9.04 -41.10 9.44
N GLN A 26 10.01 -40.31 9.01
CA GLN A 26 9.94 -38.86 9.09
C GLN A 26 8.68 -38.50 8.30
N LEU A 27 7.55 -38.45 9.00
CA LEU A 27 6.33 -37.82 8.52
C LEU A 27 6.81 -36.47 8.02
N GLN A 28 6.74 -36.29 6.71
CA GLN A 28 7.05 -35.01 6.08
C GLN A 28 6.15 -33.99 6.78
N THR A 29 6.71 -33.29 7.74
CA THR A 29 6.03 -32.24 8.49
C THR A 29 5.63 -31.22 7.44
N SER A 30 4.33 -30.93 7.34
CA SER A 30 3.81 -29.90 6.43
C SER A 30 4.68 -28.65 6.51
N THR A 31 4.86 -27.99 5.36
CA THR A 31 5.66 -26.75 5.30
C THR A 31 5.08 -25.68 6.24
N PHE A 32 3.76 -25.72 6.45
CA PHE A 32 3.02 -24.74 7.22
C PHE A 32 2.41 -25.37 8.47
N ALA A 33 2.20 -24.55 9.50
CA ALA A 33 1.35 -24.94 10.61
C ALA A 33 -0.12 -25.08 10.14
N PRO A 34 -0.88 -26.07 10.64
CA PRO A 34 -2.26 -26.26 10.26
C PRO A 34 -3.12 -25.07 10.73
N PRO A 35 -4.07 -24.59 9.90
CA PRO A 35 -4.94 -23.50 10.30
C PRO A 35 -5.93 -23.93 11.38
N HIS A 36 -6.47 -22.96 12.12
CA HIS A 36 -7.51 -23.18 13.12
C HIS A 36 -8.81 -22.47 12.70
N ASP A 37 -9.95 -23.12 12.92
CA ASP A 37 -11.28 -22.57 12.67
C ASP A 37 -11.75 -21.60 13.77
N ARG A 38 -10.93 -21.43 14.81
CA ARG A 38 -11.17 -20.56 15.96
C ARG A 38 -9.87 -19.91 16.39
N LEU A 39 -9.99 -18.75 17.02
CA LEU A 39 -8.88 -18.14 17.75
C LEU A 39 -8.43 -19.09 18.86
N SER A 40 -7.11 -19.21 19.03
CA SER A 40 -6.48 -19.92 20.14
C SER A 40 -6.97 -19.36 21.49
N PRO A 41 -6.97 -20.17 22.57
CA PRO A 41 -7.42 -19.72 23.89
C PRO A 41 -6.74 -18.43 24.36
N GLN A 42 -5.43 -18.29 24.13
CA GLN A 42 -4.65 -17.11 24.50
C GLN A 42 -5.10 -15.86 23.74
N VAL A 43 -5.22 -15.94 22.41
CA VAL A 43 -5.69 -14.81 21.58
C VAL A 43 -7.13 -14.44 21.93
N ARG A 44 -8.01 -15.43 22.13
CA ARG A 44 -9.40 -15.19 22.52
C ARG A 44 -9.49 -14.51 23.89
N GLN A 45 -8.77 -15.01 24.88
CA GLN A 45 -8.76 -14.43 26.23
C GLN A 45 -8.27 -12.97 26.22
N PHE A 46 -7.26 -12.67 25.40
CA PHE A 46 -6.80 -11.29 25.23
C PHE A 46 -7.88 -10.40 24.61
N VAL A 47 -8.55 -10.85 23.55
CA VAL A 47 -9.67 -10.12 22.93
C VAL A 47 -10.83 -9.94 23.92
N ASP A 48 -11.16 -10.97 24.72
CA ASP A 48 -12.18 -10.92 25.77
C ASP A 48 -11.85 -9.86 26.82
N HIS A 49 -10.58 -9.78 27.21
CA HIS A 49 -10.10 -8.76 28.14
C HIS A 49 -10.29 -7.34 27.58
N LEU A 50 -9.91 -7.09 26.31
CA LEU A 50 -10.10 -5.78 25.66
C LEU A 50 -11.58 -5.36 25.60
N VAL A 51 -12.47 -6.29 25.26
CA VAL A 51 -13.91 -6.04 25.23
C VAL A 51 -14.44 -5.70 26.62
N THR A 52 -13.99 -6.43 27.65
CA THR A 52 -14.39 -6.22 29.04
C THR A 52 -13.89 -4.88 29.57
N GLU A 53 -12.64 -4.53 29.30
CA GLU A 53 -12.04 -3.26 29.69
C GLU A 53 -12.78 -2.08 29.03
N ALA A 54 -13.05 -2.16 27.73
CA ALA A 54 -13.79 -1.14 27.01
C ALA A 54 -15.22 -0.96 27.54
N ALA A 55 -15.88 -2.04 27.96
CA ALA A 55 -17.22 -1.97 28.55
C ALA A 55 -17.27 -1.15 29.84
N SER A 56 -16.16 -1.05 30.57
CA SER A 56 -16.07 -0.19 31.77
C SER A 56 -15.84 1.29 31.44
N LYS A 57 -15.40 1.63 30.22
CA LYS A 57 -14.95 2.98 29.84
C LYS A 57 -15.86 3.66 28.82
N ASP A 58 -16.36 2.92 27.84
CA ASP A 58 -17.12 3.45 26.70
C ASP A 58 -18.02 2.36 26.09
N GLU A 59 -19.31 2.38 26.46
CA GLU A 59 -20.30 1.41 25.95
C GLU A 59 -20.44 1.44 24.43
N ARG A 60 -20.17 2.58 23.77
CA ARG A 60 -20.29 2.69 22.31
C ARG A 60 -19.25 1.80 21.65
N LYS A 61 -18.00 1.85 22.12
CA LYS A 61 -16.90 1.02 21.61
C LYS A 61 -17.20 -0.47 21.71
N VAL A 62 -17.91 -0.93 22.74
CA VAL A 62 -18.20 -2.36 22.96
C VAL A 62 -18.93 -2.98 21.76
N VAL A 63 -19.90 -2.28 21.18
CA VAL A 63 -20.66 -2.77 20.00
C VAL A 63 -19.70 -3.00 18.83
N HIS A 64 -18.79 -2.06 18.59
CA HIS A 64 -17.80 -2.15 17.52
C HIS A 64 -16.77 -3.24 17.77
N LEU A 65 -16.29 -3.39 19.01
CA LEU A 65 -15.34 -4.44 19.39
C LEU A 65 -15.96 -5.84 19.19
N ARG A 66 -17.20 -6.03 19.64
CA ARG A 66 -17.95 -7.28 19.47
C ARG A 66 -18.16 -7.59 17.99
N LYS A 67 -18.55 -6.61 17.18
CA LYS A 67 -18.70 -6.79 15.72
C LYS A 67 -17.39 -7.23 15.06
N GLY A 68 -16.28 -6.56 15.38
CA GLY A 68 -14.95 -6.92 14.88
C GLY A 68 -14.58 -8.37 15.23
N ARG A 69 -14.83 -8.78 16.49
CA ARG A 69 -14.61 -10.17 16.92
C ARG A 69 -15.47 -11.15 16.14
N THR A 70 -16.77 -10.90 16.03
CA THR A 70 -17.69 -11.79 15.30
C THR A 70 -17.28 -11.97 13.84
N GLN A 71 -16.85 -10.89 13.18
CA GLN A 71 -16.33 -10.94 11.80
C GLN A 71 -15.09 -11.85 11.70
N LEU A 72 -14.14 -11.71 12.62
CA LEU A 72 -12.94 -12.55 12.65
C LEU A 72 -13.29 -14.03 12.92
N GLU A 73 -14.11 -14.32 13.92
CA GLU A 73 -14.49 -15.70 14.26
C GLU A 73 -15.32 -16.36 13.13
N THR A 74 -16.18 -15.59 12.46
CA THR A 74 -16.95 -16.09 11.31
C THR A 74 -16.05 -16.34 10.10
N PHE A 75 -15.05 -15.47 9.87
CA PHE A 75 -14.05 -15.70 8.84
C PHE A 75 -13.28 -16.99 9.08
N LEU A 76 -12.78 -17.21 10.30
CA LEU A 76 -12.04 -18.41 10.67
C LEU A 76 -12.87 -19.68 10.47
N ALA A 77 -14.11 -19.68 10.99
CA ALA A 77 -15.02 -20.80 10.83
C ALA A 77 -15.29 -21.11 9.35
N ARG A 78 -15.52 -20.07 8.53
CA ARG A 78 -15.77 -20.25 7.09
C ARG A 78 -14.54 -20.77 6.34
N GLN A 79 -13.37 -20.22 6.62
CA GLN A 79 -12.15 -20.52 5.85
C GLN A 79 -11.49 -21.83 6.27
N HIS A 80 -11.56 -22.17 7.56
CA HIS A 80 -10.74 -23.26 8.13
C HIS A 80 -11.57 -24.42 8.69
N SER A 81 -12.90 -24.33 8.78
CA SER A 81 -13.72 -25.46 9.23
C SER A 81 -13.51 -26.69 8.35
N GLY A 82 -13.26 -27.83 8.99
CA GLY A 82 -13.05 -29.13 8.33
C GLY A 82 -11.74 -29.24 7.53
N VAL A 83 -10.80 -28.32 7.73
CA VAL A 83 -9.45 -28.41 7.16
C VAL A 83 -8.51 -29.04 8.17
N THR A 84 -7.64 -29.95 7.72
CA THR A 84 -6.62 -30.59 8.57
C THR A 84 -5.20 -30.11 8.29
N SER A 85 -4.97 -29.49 7.13
CA SER A 85 -3.65 -28.96 6.71
C SER A 85 -3.76 -27.60 6.04
N PHE A 86 -2.66 -26.83 6.00
CA PHE A 86 -2.68 -25.54 5.32
C PHE A 86 -2.93 -25.71 3.82
N GLU A 87 -2.33 -26.74 3.22
CA GLU A 87 -2.46 -27.10 1.81
C GLU A 87 -3.91 -27.36 1.41
N GLU A 88 -4.68 -28.08 2.25
CA GLU A 88 -6.12 -28.26 2.07
C GLU A 88 -6.89 -26.93 2.11
N ALA A 89 -6.53 -26.02 3.02
CA ALA A 89 -7.12 -24.67 3.04
C ALA A 89 -6.79 -23.89 1.76
N LEU A 90 -5.55 -23.99 1.26
CA LEU A 90 -5.15 -23.32 0.02
C LEU A 90 -5.90 -23.88 -1.19
N ALA A 91 -6.04 -25.19 -1.28
CA ALA A 91 -6.68 -25.87 -2.42
C ALA A 91 -8.13 -25.43 -2.64
N ARG A 92 -8.88 -25.08 -1.58
CA ARG A 92 -10.30 -24.66 -1.65
C ARG A 92 -10.54 -23.46 -2.56
N GLU A 93 -9.68 -22.45 -2.49
CA GLU A 93 -9.83 -21.20 -3.27
C GLU A 93 -8.73 -21.03 -4.35
N SER A 94 -7.80 -21.98 -4.47
CA SER A 94 -6.64 -21.88 -5.35
C SER A 94 -7.00 -21.56 -6.81
N SER A 95 -7.99 -22.27 -7.37
CA SER A 95 -8.42 -22.06 -8.74
C SER A 95 -8.99 -20.65 -8.99
N LEU A 96 -9.63 -20.06 -7.99
CA LEU A 96 -10.17 -18.70 -8.05
C LEU A 96 -9.03 -17.67 -8.05
N TRP A 97 -8.02 -17.87 -7.20
CA TRP A 97 -6.83 -17.01 -7.18
C TRP A 97 -6.00 -17.13 -8.45
N GLN A 98 -5.87 -18.33 -9.00
CA GLN A 98 -5.22 -18.55 -10.29
C GLN A 98 -5.96 -17.82 -11.42
N GLN A 99 -7.29 -17.91 -11.46
CA GLN A 99 -8.11 -17.16 -12.42
C GLN A 99 -7.95 -15.64 -12.26
N HIS A 100 -7.86 -15.15 -11.02
CA HIS A 100 -7.61 -13.73 -10.74
C HIS A 100 -6.24 -13.28 -11.26
N VAL A 101 -5.18 -14.06 -11.03
CA VAL A 101 -3.84 -13.77 -11.58
C VAL A 101 -3.89 -13.79 -13.11
N ALA A 102 -4.49 -14.80 -13.73
CA ALA A 102 -4.62 -14.90 -15.19
C ALA A 102 -5.37 -13.70 -15.77
N LYS A 103 -6.53 -13.34 -15.20
CA LYS A 103 -7.31 -12.18 -15.60
C LYS A 103 -6.53 -10.86 -15.45
N ALA A 104 -5.73 -10.73 -14.39
CA ALA A 104 -4.87 -9.57 -14.19
C ALA A 104 -3.73 -9.49 -15.22
N VAL A 105 -3.20 -10.64 -15.67
CA VAL A 105 -2.22 -10.71 -16.78
C VAL A 105 -2.89 -10.32 -18.10
N ASP A 106 -4.11 -10.80 -18.35
CA ASP A 106 -4.87 -10.53 -19.58
C ASP A 106 -5.35 -9.07 -19.69
N ASP A 107 -5.66 -8.40 -18.57
CA ASP A 107 -5.94 -6.95 -18.53
C ASP A 107 -4.64 -6.12 -18.51
N ASP A 108 -3.78 -6.40 -19.49
CA ASP A 108 -2.49 -5.74 -19.66
C ASP A 108 -2.60 -4.22 -19.86
N LYS A 109 -3.81 -3.69 -20.12
CA LYS A 109 -4.09 -2.27 -20.37
C LYS A 109 -4.20 -1.46 -19.09
N ASN A 110 -4.85 -2.01 -18.07
CA ASN A 110 -5.17 -1.29 -16.84
C ASN A 110 -4.49 -1.87 -15.60
N VAL A 111 -3.97 -3.09 -15.70
CA VAL A 111 -3.37 -3.84 -14.60
C VAL A 111 -1.94 -4.19 -14.96
N ARG A 112 -1.07 -4.22 -13.93
CA ARG A 112 0.30 -4.70 -14.04
C ARG A 112 0.51 -5.80 -13.02
N VAL A 113 0.98 -6.95 -13.48
CA VAL A 113 1.46 -8.05 -12.65
C VAL A 113 2.98 -8.02 -12.63
N GLN A 114 3.58 -8.10 -11.46
CA GLN A 114 5.03 -8.23 -11.28
C GLN A 114 5.31 -9.57 -10.61
N HIS A 115 5.99 -10.45 -11.33
CA HIS A 115 6.44 -11.73 -10.82
C HIS A 115 7.73 -11.54 -10.02
N ARG A 116 7.79 -12.11 -8.82
CA ARG A 116 8.93 -12.05 -7.92
C ARG A 116 9.35 -13.45 -7.52
N GLN A 117 10.64 -13.74 -7.60
CA GLN A 117 11.17 -14.87 -6.87
C GLN A 117 11.22 -14.49 -5.39
N VAL A 118 10.81 -15.42 -4.54
CA VAL A 118 10.86 -15.24 -3.10
C VAL A 118 12.04 -16.01 -2.53
N LEU A 119 12.57 -15.53 -1.40
CA LEU A 119 13.54 -16.30 -0.63
C LEU A 119 12.92 -17.64 -0.22
N GLN A 120 13.73 -18.70 -0.20
CA GLN A 120 13.31 -20.07 0.11
C GLN A 120 13.11 -20.27 1.63
N LEU A 121 12.34 -19.37 2.26
CA LEU A 121 11.98 -19.44 3.68
C LEU A 121 10.84 -20.43 3.96
N LEU A 122 10.10 -20.78 2.90
CA LEU A 122 8.97 -21.70 2.92
C LEU A 122 9.13 -22.68 1.74
N PRO A 123 9.50 -23.94 1.99
CA PRO A 123 9.59 -24.95 0.95
C PRO A 123 8.37 -24.98 0.02
N GLY A 124 8.61 -25.03 -1.29
CA GLY A 124 7.55 -25.05 -2.29
C GLY A 124 6.99 -23.67 -2.66
N LEU A 125 7.23 -22.62 -1.87
CA LEU A 125 6.83 -21.26 -2.24
C LEU A 125 7.84 -20.72 -3.26
N THR A 126 7.44 -20.70 -4.53
CA THR A 126 8.37 -20.42 -5.63
C THR A 126 8.30 -18.97 -6.10
N ARG A 127 7.11 -18.37 -6.09
CA ARG A 127 6.87 -17.08 -6.71
C ARG A 127 5.79 -16.29 -5.98
N ALA A 128 5.95 -14.98 -5.99
CA ALA A 128 4.92 -14.02 -5.60
C ALA A 128 4.52 -13.15 -6.81
N HIS A 129 3.24 -12.79 -6.87
CA HIS A 129 2.62 -12.01 -7.93
C HIS A 129 2.07 -10.72 -7.31
N ASP A 130 2.83 -9.63 -7.41
CA ASP A 130 2.34 -8.30 -7.05
C ASP A 130 1.43 -7.77 -8.17
N ILE A 131 0.16 -7.58 -7.88
CA ILE A 131 -0.84 -7.11 -8.84
C ILE A 131 -1.23 -5.68 -8.48
N LYS A 132 -1.10 -4.74 -9.42
CA LYS A 132 -1.48 -3.34 -9.19
C LYS A 132 -2.22 -2.74 -10.37
N VAL A 133 -3.09 -1.79 -10.05
CA VAL A 133 -3.69 -0.90 -11.05
C VAL A 133 -2.63 0.07 -11.57
N GLY A 134 -2.70 0.37 -12.87
CA GLY A 134 -2.02 1.51 -13.47
C GLY A 134 -0.88 1.14 -14.42
N LYS A 135 -0.67 2.04 -15.39
CA LYS A 135 0.50 2.11 -16.26
C LYS A 135 1.27 3.39 -15.98
N PRO A 136 2.58 3.45 -16.29
CA PRO A 136 3.31 4.71 -16.30
C PRO A 136 2.54 5.79 -17.08
N GLY A 137 2.21 6.89 -16.40
CA GLY A 137 1.54 8.04 -17.01
C GLY A 137 0.00 8.03 -17.02
N ARG A 138 -0.68 7.04 -16.42
CA ARG A 138 -2.14 7.07 -16.24
C ARG A 138 -2.51 7.00 -14.76
N PRO A 139 -3.37 7.90 -14.23
CA PRO A 139 -3.82 7.84 -12.84
C PRO A 139 -4.62 6.56 -12.55
N ASP A 140 -4.35 5.95 -11.39
CA ASP A 140 -5.09 4.78 -10.91
C ASP A 140 -6.59 5.05 -10.78
N ASP A 141 -6.97 6.27 -10.38
CA ASP A 141 -8.35 6.64 -10.04
C ASP A 141 -9.31 6.46 -11.22
N ALA A 142 -8.88 6.79 -12.45
CA ALA A 142 -9.68 6.61 -13.66
C ALA A 142 -9.99 5.12 -13.94
N VAL A 143 -9.07 4.22 -13.60
CA VAL A 143 -9.30 2.77 -13.73
C VAL A 143 -10.33 2.32 -12.70
N TYR A 144 -10.17 2.72 -11.43
CA TYR A 144 -11.12 2.34 -10.38
C TYR A 144 -12.53 2.90 -10.62
N GLN A 145 -12.67 4.11 -11.17
CA GLN A 145 -13.98 4.67 -11.51
C GLN A 145 -14.69 3.87 -12.61
N SER A 146 -13.93 3.39 -13.60
CA SER A 146 -14.47 2.70 -14.78
C SER A 146 -14.59 1.18 -14.64
N SER A 147 -13.84 0.55 -13.73
CA SER A 147 -13.76 -0.91 -13.62
C SER A 147 -14.25 -1.42 -12.26
N ALA A 148 -15.37 -2.14 -12.27
CA ALA A 148 -15.87 -2.86 -11.09
C ALA A 148 -14.87 -3.94 -10.62
N TYR A 149 -14.23 -4.63 -11.57
CA TYR A 149 -13.17 -5.61 -11.26
C TYR A 149 -12.03 -4.98 -10.46
N ALA A 150 -11.56 -3.79 -10.85
CA ALA A 150 -10.50 -3.10 -10.11
C ALA A 150 -10.93 -2.77 -8.68
N ARG A 151 -12.15 -2.23 -8.49
CA ARG A 151 -12.66 -1.89 -7.15
C ARG A 151 -12.79 -3.09 -6.22
N GLU A 152 -13.15 -4.24 -6.76
CA GLU A 152 -13.41 -5.45 -5.99
C GLU A 152 -12.13 -6.28 -5.72
N TRP A 153 -11.28 -6.43 -6.74
CA TRP A 153 -10.20 -7.43 -6.75
C TRP A 153 -8.79 -6.86 -6.74
N LEU A 154 -8.63 -5.54 -6.90
CA LEU A 154 -7.32 -4.88 -6.92
C LEU A 154 -7.18 -3.91 -5.74
N PRO A 155 -7.07 -4.41 -4.49
CA PRO A 155 -6.76 -3.57 -3.35
C PRO A 155 -5.38 -2.91 -3.49
N ARG A 156 -5.14 -1.91 -2.64
CA ARG A 156 -3.81 -1.32 -2.47
C ARG A 156 -3.01 -2.29 -1.58
N GLY A 157 -2.04 -2.99 -2.18
CA GLY A 157 -1.39 -4.16 -1.58
C GLY A 157 -2.09 -5.44 -2.00
N ASN A 158 -1.70 -6.03 -3.13
CA ASN A 158 -2.29 -7.28 -3.63
C ASN A 158 -1.16 -8.21 -4.09
N CYS A 159 -0.79 -9.15 -3.23
CA CYS A 159 0.28 -10.11 -3.50
C CYS A 159 -0.27 -11.53 -3.40
N ILE A 160 -0.21 -12.26 -4.50
CA ILE A 160 -0.65 -13.66 -4.58
C ILE A 160 0.58 -14.57 -4.64
N ALA A 161 0.65 -15.58 -3.80
CA ALA A 161 1.65 -16.64 -3.84
C ALA A 161 1.32 -17.71 -4.88
N GLU A 162 2.35 -18.24 -5.53
CA GLU A 162 2.33 -19.53 -6.25
C GLU A 162 3.19 -20.53 -5.46
N TRP A 163 2.55 -21.56 -4.92
CA TRP A 163 3.16 -22.62 -4.12
C TRP A 163 3.04 -23.97 -4.81
N ARG A 164 4.09 -24.79 -4.74
CA ARG A 164 4.15 -26.12 -5.35
C ARG A 164 4.54 -27.13 -4.28
N ALA A 165 3.81 -28.24 -4.20
CA ALA A 165 4.10 -29.28 -3.22
C ALA A 165 5.50 -29.88 -3.43
N ALA A 166 6.23 -30.12 -2.33
CA ALA A 166 7.51 -30.80 -2.36
C ALA A 166 7.29 -32.26 -2.82
N GLY A 167 7.84 -32.63 -3.97
CA GLY A 167 7.66 -33.97 -4.56
C GLY A 167 7.41 -33.93 -6.08
N THR A 168 6.94 -32.80 -6.62
CA THR A 168 6.97 -32.57 -8.06
C THR A 168 8.35 -32.01 -8.41
N GLU A 169 9.37 -32.87 -8.50
CA GLU A 169 10.69 -32.46 -8.99
C GLU A 169 10.52 -31.78 -10.35
N GLN A 170 10.81 -30.49 -10.40
CA GLN A 170 11.06 -29.83 -11.67
C GLN A 170 12.36 -30.42 -12.19
N VAL A 171 12.25 -31.29 -13.20
CA VAL A 171 13.35 -31.48 -14.15
C VAL A 171 13.62 -30.08 -14.69
N GLN A 172 14.63 -29.41 -14.12
CA GLN A 172 15.13 -28.17 -14.66
C GLN A 172 15.55 -28.51 -16.09
N ALA A 173 14.75 -28.10 -17.07
CA ALA A 173 15.21 -28.02 -18.43
C ALA A 173 16.36 -27.02 -18.40
N THR A 174 17.58 -27.53 -18.33
CA THR A 174 18.78 -26.78 -18.63
C THR A 174 18.53 -26.16 -20.01
N GLU A 175 18.43 -24.84 -20.05
CA GLU A 175 18.44 -24.06 -21.29
C GLU A 175 19.83 -24.22 -21.94
N GLU A 176 20.08 -25.39 -22.52
CA GLU A 176 21.12 -25.65 -23.52
C GLU A 176 20.42 -25.78 -24.87
N ASP A 177 19.87 -24.67 -25.37
CA ASP A 177 19.46 -24.57 -26.78
C ASP A 177 19.48 -23.08 -27.23
N GLU A 178 20.63 -22.43 -27.06
CA GLU A 178 21.01 -21.23 -27.83
C GLU A 178 22.44 -21.38 -28.36
N ALA A 179 22.61 -22.27 -29.36
CA ALA A 179 23.81 -22.32 -30.18
C ALA A 179 23.51 -22.74 -31.62
N ALA A 180 22.61 -22.03 -32.31
CA ALA A 180 22.59 -22.05 -33.78
C ALA A 180 21.81 -20.85 -34.36
N ALA A 181 22.56 -19.95 -35.02
CA ALA A 181 22.18 -19.07 -36.14
C ALA A 181 22.52 -17.58 -35.91
N SER A 182 23.80 -17.26 -36.05
CA SER A 182 24.25 -15.92 -36.42
C SER A 182 24.33 -15.80 -37.94
N GLU A 183 23.42 -15.04 -38.56
CA GLU A 183 23.67 -14.36 -39.84
C GLU A 183 23.17 -12.91 -39.79
N PRO A 184 23.93 -11.93 -40.33
CA PRO A 184 23.64 -10.52 -40.17
C PRO A 184 22.71 -10.00 -41.28
N GLN A 185 21.48 -9.63 -40.94
CA GLN A 185 20.61 -8.90 -41.87
C GLN A 185 20.86 -7.38 -41.82
N GLN A 186 21.38 -6.88 -42.94
CA GLN A 186 21.47 -5.46 -43.30
C GLN A 186 20.08 -4.81 -43.31
N GLN A 187 19.91 -3.74 -42.53
CA GLN A 187 18.73 -2.89 -42.57
C GLN A 187 18.70 -2.06 -43.86
N THR A 188 17.77 -2.37 -44.75
CA THR A 188 17.37 -1.46 -45.84
C THR A 188 16.23 -0.54 -45.41
N LYS A 189 16.40 0.74 -45.69
CA LYS A 189 15.44 1.84 -45.50
C LYS A 189 14.22 1.67 -46.41
N LYS A 190 13.02 1.47 -45.86
CA LYS A 190 11.70 1.83 -46.45
C LYS A 190 10.73 2.05 -45.28
N GLY A 191 9.77 2.95 -45.24
CA GLY A 191 9.16 3.87 -46.20
C GLY A 191 7.86 4.32 -45.52
N LYS A 192 7.72 5.62 -45.31
CA LYS A 192 6.68 6.27 -44.49
C LYS A 192 5.32 6.15 -45.21
N LYS A 193 4.45 5.20 -44.81
CA LYS A 193 3.06 5.14 -45.31
C LYS A 193 2.10 5.91 -44.41
N ARG A 194 1.74 7.09 -44.90
CA ARG A 194 0.63 7.96 -44.49
C ARG A 194 -0.69 7.14 -44.52
N ARG A 195 -1.38 7.02 -43.38
CA ARG A 195 -2.75 6.47 -43.34
C ARG A 195 -3.75 7.61 -43.14
N THR A 196 -4.59 7.79 -44.14
CA THR A 196 -5.73 8.70 -44.20
C THR A 196 -6.86 8.22 -43.28
N ARG A 197 -7.43 9.17 -42.55
CA ARG A 197 -8.54 8.99 -41.61
C ARG A 197 -9.85 9.03 -42.40
N LYS A 198 -10.63 7.94 -42.39
CA LYS A 198 -11.96 7.90 -43.01
C LYS A 198 -13.02 8.00 -41.91
N ASN A 199 -13.81 9.06 -41.98
CA ASN A 199 -15.00 9.30 -41.15
C ASN A 199 -16.03 8.19 -41.40
N ARG A 200 -16.63 7.69 -40.32
CA ARG A 200 -17.88 6.93 -40.41
C ARG A 200 -18.76 7.33 -39.23
N SER A 201 -19.81 8.08 -39.55
CA SER A 201 -20.98 8.30 -38.71
C SER A 201 -21.71 6.97 -38.51
N LYS A 202 -22.19 6.73 -37.30
CA LYS A 202 -23.24 5.75 -37.08
C LYS A 202 -24.16 6.20 -35.94
N THR A 203 -25.43 6.15 -36.29
CA THR A 203 -26.66 6.54 -35.60
C THR A 203 -26.92 5.66 -34.38
N GLU A 204 -27.43 6.27 -33.30
CA GLU A 204 -27.87 5.62 -32.07
C GLU A 204 -29.38 5.35 -32.09
N SER A 205 -29.77 4.11 -31.76
CA SER A 205 -31.06 3.76 -31.13
C SER A 205 -31.02 2.29 -30.73
N GLY A 206 -31.29 1.95 -29.45
CA GLY A 206 -31.54 0.58 -29.04
C GLY A 206 -31.18 0.25 -27.58
N GLU A 207 -32.18 0.39 -26.72
CA GLU A 207 -32.53 -0.37 -25.49
C GLU A 207 -31.47 -1.20 -24.73
N SER A 208 -31.38 -0.93 -23.43
CA SER A 208 -30.59 -1.67 -22.45
C SER A 208 -31.31 -2.94 -21.96
N GLN A 209 -30.75 -4.11 -22.28
CA GLN A 209 -30.95 -5.34 -21.52
C GLN A 209 -29.62 -5.71 -20.82
N GLN A 210 -29.66 -5.94 -19.51
CA GLN A 210 -28.53 -6.44 -18.74
C GLN A 210 -28.19 -7.88 -19.17
N PRO A 211 -26.92 -8.22 -19.46
CA PRO A 211 -26.55 -9.60 -19.75
C PRO A 211 -26.24 -10.37 -18.47
N ALA A 212 -26.86 -11.54 -18.35
CA ALA A 212 -26.45 -12.59 -17.42
C ALA A 212 -24.98 -13.00 -17.66
N ALA A 213 -24.27 -13.30 -16.57
CA ALA A 213 -22.87 -13.68 -16.57
C ALA A 213 -22.63 -14.93 -17.45
N LYS A 214 -22.04 -14.72 -18.63
CA LYS A 214 -21.52 -15.81 -19.47
C LYS A 214 -20.17 -16.26 -18.92
N GLN A 215 -20.04 -17.56 -18.66
CA GLN A 215 -18.75 -18.21 -18.39
C GLN A 215 -17.80 -17.96 -19.57
N PRO A 216 -16.51 -17.67 -19.32
CA PRO A 216 -15.53 -17.43 -20.38
C PRO A 216 -15.20 -18.72 -21.15
N PRO A 217 -14.81 -18.60 -22.43
CA PRO A 217 -14.44 -19.74 -23.26
C PRO A 217 -13.15 -20.40 -22.76
N ASN A 218 -13.13 -21.74 -22.78
CA ASN A 218 -11.94 -22.57 -22.54
C ASN A 218 -10.82 -22.22 -23.54
N SER A 219 -9.90 -21.34 -23.16
CA SER A 219 -8.59 -21.21 -23.81
C SER A 219 -7.66 -22.26 -23.23
N GLY A 220 -7.28 -23.25 -24.04
CA GLY A 220 -6.40 -24.37 -23.66
C GLY A 220 -4.96 -23.96 -23.38
N ALA A 221 -4.74 -23.21 -22.30
CA ALA A 221 -3.45 -23.14 -21.65
C ALA A 221 -3.28 -24.41 -20.80
N ILE A 222 -2.21 -25.16 -21.05
CA ILE A 222 -1.83 -26.32 -20.25
C ILE A 222 -1.60 -25.81 -18.81
N CYS A 223 -2.60 -26.00 -17.96
CA CYS A 223 -2.53 -25.72 -16.55
C CYS A 223 -1.53 -26.70 -15.93
N ASN A 224 -0.41 -26.20 -15.40
CA ASN A 224 0.42 -26.96 -14.45
C ASN A 224 -0.49 -27.33 -13.28
N SER A 225 -0.89 -28.60 -13.20
CA SER A 225 -1.92 -29.11 -12.29
C SER A 225 -1.56 -29.02 -10.81
N ASP A 226 -0.31 -28.66 -10.48
CA ASP A 226 0.27 -28.90 -9.16
C ASP A 226 0.55 -27.61 -8.36
N ALA A 227 0.30 -26.43 -8.94
CA ALA A 227 0.53 -25.15 -8.27
C ALA A 227 -0.73 -24.66 -7.54
N LEU A 228 -0.60 -24.35 -6.25
CA LEU A 228 -1.62 -23.70 -5.45
C LEU A 228 -1.41 -22.18 -5.42
N PHE A 229 -2.49 -21.43 -5.59
CA PHE A 229 -2.49 -19.97 -5.54
C PHE A 229 -3.22 -19.45 -4.30
N PHE A 230 -2.63 -18.49 -3.60
CA PHE A 230 -3.30 -17.90 -2.44
C PHE A 230 -2.80 -16.49 -2.14
N PRO A 231 -3.63 -15.65 -1.50
CA PRO A 231 -3.23 -14.30 -1.14
C PRO A 231 -2.24 -14.33 0.03
N LEU A 232 -1.08 -13.72 -0.18
CA LEU A 232 -0.12 -13.37 0.88
C LEU A 232 -0.52 -12.04 1.53
N ILE A 233 -0.83 -11.04 0.69
CA ILE A 233 -1.20 -9.69 1.13
C ILE A 233 -2.45 -9.26 0.37
N ARG A 234 -3.46 -8.82 1.11
CA ARG A 234 -4.62 -8.09 0.60
C ARG A 234 -4.88 -6.90 1.50
N GLY A 235 -4.35 -5.74 1.14
CA GLY A 235 -4.63 -4.48 1.83
C GLY A 235 -6.05 -3.97 1.55
N TYR A 236 -6.30 -2.71 1.86
CA TYR A 236 -7.62 -2.10 1.70
C TYR A 236 -8.00 -1.92 0.23
N ARG A 237 -9.30 -2.09 -0.06
CA ARG A 237 -9.87 -1.69 -1.35
C ARG A 237 -9.60 -0.21 -1.58
N LYS A 238 -9.55 0.20 -2.85
CA LYS A 238 -9.48 1.62 -3.18
C LYS A 238 -10.73 2.31 -2.63
N PHE A 239 -10.51 3.39 -1.89
CA PHE A 239 -11.54 4.36 -1.53
C PHE A 239 -11.20 5.73 -2.13
N THR A 240 -12.21 6.59 -2.21
CA THR A 240 -12.11 7.90 -2.86
C THR A 240 -12.42 9.02 -1.89
N GLY A 241 -11.94 10.22 -2.22
CA GLY A 241 -12.38 11.47 -1.61
C GLY A 241 -13.01 12.38 -2.65
N GLN A 242 -13.71 13.41 -2.21
CA GLN A 242 -14.25 14.45 -3.10
C GLN A 242 -13.14 15.32 -3.73
N GLU A 243 -11.92 15.29 -3.17
CA GLU A 243 -10.81 16.20 -3.47
C GLU A 243 -9.62 15.51 -4.15
N ASP A 244 -9.81 14.34 -4.76
CA ASP A 244 -8.68 13.62 -5.37
C ASP A 244 -8.10 14.41 -6.57
N ASP A 245 -6.78 14.62 -6.50
CA ASP A 245 -5.95 15.66 -7.15
C ASP A 245 -5.93 15.68 -8.70
N GLY A 246 -6.64 14.80 -9.38
CA GLY A 246 -6.51 14.64 -10.82
C GLY A 246 -7.78 14.15 -11.49
N GLU A 247 -8.27 14.96 -12.43
CA GLU A 247 -9.13 14.56 -13.55
C GLU A 247 -10.64 14.46 -13.30
N LEU A 248 -11.16 14.84 -12.14
CA LEU A 248 -12.59 15.11 -12.04
C LEU A 248 -12.92 16.33 -12.92
N LYS A 249 -13.62 16.04 -14.02
CA LYS A 249 -14.32 17.01 -14.86
C LYS A 249 -15.08 17.99 -13.96
N LYS A 250 -15.30 19.22 -14.45
CA LYS A 250 -16.24 20.18 -13.85
C LYS A 250 -17.42 19.43 -13.23
N ARG A 251 -17.75 19.76 -11.97
CA ARG A 251 -18.82 19.12 -11.20
C ARG A 251 -19.99 18.77 -12.11
N THR A 252 -20.25 17.49 -12.26
CA THR A 252 -21.34 16.99 -13.12
C THR A 252 -22.66 16.90 -12.35
N GLY A 253 -22.66 17.23 -11.05
CA GLY A 253 -23.76 16.95 -10.13
C GLY A 253 -23.88 15.47 -9.74
N LYS A 254 -22.94 14.62 -10.17
CA LYS A 254 -22.94 13.16 -9.97
C LYS A 254 -21.94 12.68 -8.90
N GLU A 255 -21.58 13.56 -7.97
CA GLU A 255 -20.56 13.26 -6.94
C GLU A 255 -20.99 12.10 -6.06
N ASP A 256 -22.26 12.06 -5.66
CA ASP A 256 -22.84 10.97 -4.87
C ASP A 256 -22.90 9.66 -5.65
N GLU A 257 -23.17 9.72 -6.97
CA GLU A 257 -23.15 8.55 -7.86
C GLU A 257 -21.74 7.95 -7.93
N GLU A 258 -20.71 8.78 -8.10
CA GLU A 258 -19.31 8.33 -8.11
C GLU A 258 -18.87 7.77 -6.74
N LEU A 259 -19.25 8.43 -5.64
CA LEU A 259 -18.94 7.96 -4.29
C LEU A 259 -19.62 6.63 -3.98
N SER A 260 -20.87 6.45 -4.41
CA SER A 260 -21.65 5.23 -4.18
C SER A 260 -20.98 3.96 -4.72
N LYS A 261 -20.13 4.07 -5.76
CA LYS A 261 -19.37 2.95 -6.33
C LYS A 261 -18.35 2.35 -5.37
N PHE A 262 -17.99 3.08 -4.32
CA PHE A 262 -17.03 2.68 -3.28
C PHE A 262 -17.72 2.30 -1.97
N PHE A 263 -19.05 2.25 -1.96
CA PHE A 263 -19.86 1.84 -0.83
C PHE A 263 -20.57 0.52 -1.15
N THR A 264 -20.74 -0.34 -0.15
CA THR A 264 -21.56 -1.56 -0.25
C THR A 264 -23.03 -1.29 0.04
N LYS A 265 -23.34 -0.22 0.77
CA LYS A 265 -24.70 0.27 1.04
C LYS A 265 -24.75 1.80 0.92
N PRO A 266 -25.90 2.43 0.61
CA PRO A 266 -26.00 3.89 0.57
C PRO A 266 -25.49 4.55 1.86
N GLN A 267 -24.74 5.66 1.74
CA GLN A 267 -24.21 6.38 2.91
C GLN A 267 -25.32 6.83 3.89
N ALA A 268 -26.54 7.06 3.41
CA ALA A 268 -27.70 7.38 4.25
C ALA A 268 -28.08 6.25 5.24
N GLN A 269 -27.59 5.02 5.05
CA GLN A 269 -27.76 3.90 5.98
C GLN A 269 -26.69 3.86 7.08
N SER A 270 -25.77 4.83 7.11
CA SER A 270 -24.75 4.89 8.16
C SER A 270 -25.41 5.25 9.50
N ARG A 271 -25.14 4.43 10.52
CA ARG A 271 -25.47 4.71 11.92
C ARG A 271 -24.28 5.32 12.65
N TRP A 272 -23.07 4.95 12.27
CA TRP A 272 -21.84 5.36 12.94
C TRP A 272 -20.81 5.85 11.92
N VAL A 273 -19.87 6.66 12.40
CA VAL A 273 -18.66 7.03 11.68
C VAL A 273 -17.45 6.85 12.58
N VAL A 274 -16.45 6.11 12.09
CA VAL A 274 -15.12 6.07 12.70
C VAL A 274 -14.23 7.03 11.93
N SER A 275 -13.75 8.07 12.59
CA SER A 275 -12.89 9.09 11.97
C SER A 275 -11.46 8.89 12.44
N THR A 276 -10.52 8.83 11.50
CA THR A 276 -9.08 8.73 11.80
C THR A 276 -8.33 9.91 11.23
N ALA A 277 -7.19 10.24 11.83
CA ALA A 277 -6.19 11.07 11.15
C ALA A 277 -5.74 10.37 9.87
N LYS A 278 -5.51 11.15 8.81
CA LYS A 278 -4.79 10.66 7.63
C LYS A 278 -3.31 11.01 7.81
N GLU A 279 -2.53 10.02 8.21
CA GLU A 279 -1.07 10.12 8.29
C GLU A 279 -0.46 10.38 6.90
N ASN A 280 0.70 11.04 6.87
CA ASN A 280 1.38 11.44 5.65
C ASN A 280 2.72 10.69 5.47
N GLY A 281 2.64 9.44 5.02
CA GLY A 281 3.80 8.59 4.80
C GLY A 281 3.64 7.68 3.58
N GLU A 282 4.24 6.49 3.66
CA GLU A 282 4.15 5.45 2.64
C GLU A 282 3.33 4.26 3.13
N ALA A 283 2.45 3.75 2.28
CA ALA A 283 1.64 2.59 2.64
C ALA A 283 2.50 1.32 2.77
N GLY A 284 2.44 0.69 3.94
CA GLY A 284 3.10 -0.56 4.28
C GLY A 284 2.10 -1.66 4.66
N HIS A 285 2.50 -2.91 4.46
CA HIS A 285 1.67 -4.07 4.79
C HIS A 285 2.46 -5.12 5.57
N LEU A 286 1.73 -5.88 6.38
CA LEU A 286 2.22 -7.05 7.11
C LEU A 286 1.17 -8.16 7.06
N ALA A 287 1.60 -9.36 6.69
CA ALA A 287 0.89 -10.61 6.99
C ALA A 287 1.89 -11.63 7.56
N VAL A 288 1.37 -12.58 8.32
CA VAL A 288 2.19 -13.57 9.03
C VAL A 288 1.82 -14.96 8.55
N LEU A 289 2.83 -15.74 8.16
CA LEU A 289 2.75 -17.17 7.92
C LEU A 289 3.46 -17.88 9.08
N LYS A 290 3.06 -19.12 9.36
CA LYS A 290 3.69 -19.96 10.38
C LYS A 290 4.12 -21.28 9.74
N ARG A 291 5.38 -21.62 9.93
CA ARG A 291 6.00 -22.86 9.46
C ARG A 291 5.55 -24.04 10.32
N GLY A 292 5.70 -25.26 9.80
CA GLY A 292 5.40 -26.50 10.54
C GLY A 292 6.22 -26.68 11.83
N ASP A 293 7.39 -26.04 11.91
CA ASP A 293 8.25 -25.98 13.12
C ASP A 293 7.86 -24.87 14.12
N GLY A 294 6.77 -24.14 13.83
CA GLY A 294 6.25 -23.07 14.65
C GLY A 294 6.90 -21.70 14.44
N GLN A 295 7.94 -21.58 13.59
CA GLN A 295 8.57 -20.30 13.29
C GLN A 295 7.69 -19.42 12.41
N PHE A 296 7.74 -18.11 12.61
CA PHE A 296 6.99 -17.15 11.80
C PHE A 296 7.81 -16.69 10.58
N VAL A 297 7.10 -16.46 9.47
CA VAL A 297 7.61 -15.82 8.25
C VAL A 297 6.71 -14.64 7.94
N PHE A 298 7.30 -13.48 7.72
CA PHE A 298 6.59 -12.23 7.48
C PHE A 298 6.51 -11.96 5.99
N ALA A 299 5.30 -11.69 5.48
CA ALA A 299 5.10 -11.07 4.19
C ALA A 299 4.89 -9.57 4.40
N LEU A 300 5.73 -8.76 3.79
CA LEU A 300 5.77 -7.32 4.05
C LEU A 300 6.25 -6.51 2.85
N GLY A 301 5.90 -5.23 2.82
CA GLY A 301 6.33 -4.33 1.76
C GLY A 301 5.43 -3.12 1.58
N SER A 302 5.56 -2.49 0.42
CA SER A 302 4.86 -1.25 0.05
C SER A 302 3.46 -1.50 -0.52
N LYS A 303 2.76 -0.43 -0.92
CA LYS A 303 1.53 -0.49 -1.75
C LYS A 303 1.58 -1.52 -2.89
N ASN A 304 2.71 -1.67 -3.55
CA ASN A 304 2.81 -2.28 -4.87
C ASN A 304 3.84 -3.42 -4.98
N THR A 305 4.61 -3.66 -3.94
CA THR A 305 5.73 -4.62 -4.00
C THR A 305 6.00 -5.16 -2.61
N HIS A 306 6.07 -6.49 -2.51
CA HIS A 306 6.24 -7.22 -1.25
C HIS A 306 7.34 -8.27 -1.35
N LEU A 307 7.89 -8.63 -0.20
CA LEU A 307 8.91 -9.66 -0.02
C LEU A 307 8.58 -10.51 1.21
N LEU A 308 9.33 -11.60 1.39
CA LEU A 308 9.26 -12.44 2.57
C LEU A 308 10.55 -12.29 3.39
N ALA A 309 10.42 -12.27 4.71
CA ALA A 309 11.55 -12.20 5.62
C ALA A 309 11.23 -12.90 6.96
N GLN A 310 12.25 -13.39 7.66
CA GLN A 310 12.19 -13.72 9.09
C GLN A 310 13.04 -12.74 9.91
N THR A 311 14.11 -12.23 9.31
CA THR A 311 15.12 -11.34 9.87
C THR A 311 15.31 -10.10 9.02
N LEU A 312 16.03 -9.09 9.53
CA LEU A 312 16.35 -7.89 8.74
C LEU A 312 17.34 -8.22 7.61
N GLU A 313 18.22 -9.19 7.82
CA GLU A 313 19.17 -9.70 6.84
C GLU A 313 18.44 -10.31 5.63
N ASP A 314 17.32 -11.01 5.85
CA ASP A 314 16.50 -11.56 4.76
C ASP A 314 15.96 -10.45 3.83
N VAL A 315 15.65 -9.27 4.37
CA VAL A 315 15.20 -8.13 3.55
C VAL A 315 16.29 -7.74 2.56
N GLU A 316 17.53 -7.61 3.00
CA GLU A 316 18.66 -7.27 2.12
C GLU A 316 19.00 -8.41 1.15
N GLN A 317 18.98 -9.67 1.61
CA GLN A 317 19.16 -10.83 0.72
C GLN A 317 18.12 -10.87 -0.40
N ALA A 318 16.85 -10.57 -0.10
CA ALA A 318 15.80 -10.50 -1.11
C ALA A 318 16.07 -9.41 -2.16
N ARG A 319 16.66 -8.28 -1.75
CA ARG A 319 17.07 -7.21 -2.68
C ARG A 319 18.23 -7.64 -3.55
N GLU A 320 19.27 -8.21 -2.96
CA GLU A 320 20.46 -8.66 -3.67
C GLU A 320 20.11 -9.71 -4.73
N ALA A 321 19.29 -10.70 -4.36
CA ALA A 321 18.83 -11.74 -5.27
C ALA A 321 18.11 -11.17 -6.51
N GLN A 322 17.36 -10.08 -6.37
CA GLN A 322 16.68 -9.44 -7.50
C GLN A 322 17.58 -8.47 -8.29
N ARG A 323 18.52 -7.80 -7.62
CA ARG A 323 19.49 -6.88 -8.26
C ARG A 323 20.39 -7.57 -9.26
N ALA A 324 20.67 -8.86 -9.07
CA ALA A 324 21.40 -9.68 -10.04
C ALA A 324 20.80 -9.58 -11.47
N ASN A 325 19.51 -9.25 -11.59
CA ASN A 325 18.81 -9.06 -12.86
C ASN A 325 18.84 -7.61 -13.40
N GLY A 326 19.73 -6.75 -12.88
CA GLY A 326 19.97 -5.40 -13.41
C GLY A 326 18.99 -4.30 -12.94
N SER A 327 18.10 -4.59 -12.00
CA SER A 327 17.25 -3.57 -11.36
C SER A 327 16.97 -3.92 -9.89
N ASP A 328 16.81 -2.93 -9.02
CA ASP A 328 16.33 -3.13 -7.64
C ASP A 328 14.81 -2.92 -7.60
N PRO A 329 13.99 -3.98 -7.76
CA PRO A 329 12.55 -3.83 -7.68
C PRO A 329 12.03 -3.48 -6.29
N PHE A 330 12.83 -3.71 -5.26
CA PHE A 330 12.48 -3.51 -3.87
C PHE A 330 12.96 -2.16 -3.34
N LEU A 331 13.52 -1.28 -4.19
CA LEU A 331 14.06 0.02 -3.79
C LEU A 331 13.12 0.82 -2.87
N ALA A 332 11.83 0.88 -3.21
CA ALA A 332 10.83 1.57 -2.39
C ALA A 332 10.22 0.67 -1.30
N ALA A 333 10.18 -0.65 -1.50
CA ALA A 333 9.50 -1.58 -0.59
C ALA A 333 10.39 -2.02 0.59
N ALA A 334 11.71 -2.09 0.41
CA ALA A 334 12.62 -2.57 1.42
C ALA A 334 12.74 -1.66 2.65
N PRO A 335 12.80 -0.31 2.53
CA PRO A 335 12.77 0.56 3.72
C PRO A 335 11.48 0.39 4.52
N ILE A 336 10.34 0.33 3.83
CA ILE A 336 9.01 0.10 4.43
C ILE A 336 8.96 -1.26 5.14
N ALA A 337 9.43 -2.32 4.47
CA ALA A 337 9.53 -3.65 5.04
C ALA A 337 10.43 -3.66 6.29
N THR A 338 11.60 -3.03 6.21
CA THR A 338 12.55 -2.92 7.32
C THR A 338 11.93 -2.23 8.52
N ALA A 339 11.23 -1.10 8.32
CA ALA A 339 10.56 -0.38 9.39
C ALA A 339 9.48 -1.22 10.07
N VAL A 340 8.64 -1.90 9.28
CA VAL A 340 7.58 -2.78 9.81
C VAL A 340 8.16 -3.97 10.56
N LEU A 341 9.19 -4.64 10.02
CA LEU A 341 9.82 -5.78 10.68
C LEU A 341 10.53 -5.36 11.97
N ARG A 342 11.26 -4.24 11.95
CA ARG A 342 11.92 -3.70 13.16
C ARG A 342 10.90 -3.42 14.26
N MET A 343 9.77 -2.80 13.94
CA MET A 343 8.68 -2.60 14.89
C MET A 343 8.21 -3.93 15.49
N VAL A 344 7.93 -4.95 14.67
CA VAL A 344 7.50 -6.27 15.18
C VAL A 344 8.56 -6.88 16.09
N LEU A 345 9.83 -6.82 15.71
CA LEU A 345 10.94 -7.39 16.49
C LEU A 345 11.17 -6.64 17.81
N ALA A 346 10.87 -5.35 17.87
CA ALA A 346 11.01 -4.49 19.05
C ALA A 346 9.87 -4.61 20.06
N LEU A 347 8.76 -5.29 19.71
CA LEU A 347 7.68 -5.57 20.67
C LEU A 347 8.18 -6.48 21.80
N GLU A 348 7.59 -6.32 22.98
CA GLU A 348 7.78 -7.24 24.09
C GLU A 348 7.52 -8.69 23.65
N PRO A 349 8.29 -9.69 24.12
CA PRO A 349 8.21 -11.06 23.60
C PRO A 349 6.80 -11.65 23.57
N ASP A 350 6.02 -11.44 24.64
CA ASP A 350 4.64 -11.93 24.74
C ASP A 350 3.70 -11.20 23.79
N SER A 351 3.82 -9.87 23.68
CA SER A 351 3.04 -9.06 22.74
C SER A 351 3.36 -9.41 21.29
N ARG A 352 4.64 -9.66 20.98
CA ARG A 352 5.10 -10.12 19.67
C ARG A 352 4.52 -11.49 19.32
N ALA A 353 4.62 -12.45 20.23
CA ALA A 353 4.06 -13.79 20.04
C ALA A 353 2.55 -13.72 19.79
N LEU A 354 1.84 -12.94 20.61
CA LEU A 354 0.40 -12.76 20.51
C LEU A 354 -0.04 -12.07 19.21
N LEU A 355 0.70 -11.05 18.76
CA LEU A 355 0.47 -10.40 17.47
C LEU A 355 0.65 -11.37 16.30
N CYS A 356 1.76 -12.11 16.30
CA CYS A 356 2.07 -13.09 15.26
C CYS A 356 1.03 -14.21 15.20
N GLU A 357 0.63 -14.75 16.36
CA GLU A 357 -0.44 -15.73 16.48
C GLU A 357 -1.76 -15.19 15.95
N PHE A 358 -2.14 -13.97 16.34
CA PHE A 358 -3.36 -13.33 15.86
C PHE A 358 -3.37 -13.19 14.33
N LEU A 359 -2.33 -12.58 13.76
CA LEU A 359 -2.25 -12.33 12.31
C LEU A 359 -2.16 -13.63 11.49
N TRP A 360 -1.43 -14.64 11.98
CA TRP A 360 -1.37 -15.94 11.34
C TRP A 360 -2.72 -16.66 11.36
N GLN A 361 -3.35 -16.77 12.54
CA GLN A 361 -4.63 -17.46 12.69
C GLN A 361 -5.70 -16.83 11.80
N THR A 362 -5.81 -15.49 11.80
CA THR A 362 -6.81 -14.78 10.97
C THR A 362 -6.38 -14.60 9.52
N ARG A 363 -5.14 -14.98 9.16
CA ARG A 363 -4.48 -14.70 7.87
C ARG A 363 -4.56 -13.22 7.45
N ALA A 364 -4.79 -12.32 8.39
CA ALA A 364 -5.18 -10.96 8.05
C ALA A 364 -3.98 -10.16 7.55
N THR A 365 -4.25 -9.17 6.70
CA THR A 365 -3.27 -8.16 6.33
C THR A 365 -3.44 -6.95 7.24
N ALA A 366 -2.42 -6.66 8.04
CA ALA A 366 -2.30 -5.40 8.75
C ALA A 366 -1.72 -4.33 7.82
N SER A 367 -2.36 -3.15 7.79
CA SER A 367 -1.98 -2.03 6.94
C SER A 367 -1.46 -0.87 7.79
N PHE A 368 -0.35 -0.27 7.34
CA PHE A 368 0.39 0.77 8.04
C PHE A 368 0.62 1.97 7.12
N GLU A 369 0.64 3.17 7.68
CA GLU A 369 1.31 4.30 7.07
C GLU A 369 2.70 4.39 7.73
N VAL A 370 3.76 4.21 6.95
CA VAL A 370 5.14 4.33 7.43
C VAL A 370 5.58 5.77 7.25
N LEU A 371 5.77 6.47 8.37
CA LEU A 371 6.28 7.84 8.41
C LEU A 371 7.79 7.80 8.20
N CYS A 372 8.30 8.37 7.11
CA CYS A 372 9.72 8.29 6.73
C CYS A 372 10.42 9.66 6.84
N PRO A 373 11.21 9.93 7.90
CA PRO A 373 11.88 11.22 8.07
C PRO A 373 12.87 11.55 6.94
N SER A 374 13.43 10.53 6.27
CA SER A 374 14.31 10.69 5.11
C SER A 374 13.57 10.74 3.77
N HIS A 375 12.25 10.54 3.75
CA HIS A 375 11.41 10.59 2.56
C HIS A 375 10.02 11.17 2.90
N GLN A 376 9.99 12.48 3.13
CA GLN A 376 8.82 13.23 3.56
C GLN A 376 8.02 13.75 2.37
N HIS A 377 6.69 13.69 2.49
CA HIS A 377 5.78 14.20 1.46
C HIS A 377 5.52 15.68 1.66
N VAL A 378 4.65 16.05 2.61
CA VAL A 378 4.22 17.44 2.85
C VAL A 378 4.29 17.80 4.33
N GLN A 379 3.95 16.87 5.22
CA GLN A 379 4.09 17.08 6.66
C GLN A 379 5.55 16.95 7.08
N LEU A 380 5.97 17.86 7.97
CA LEU A 380 7.29 17.80 8.57
C LEU A 380 7.34 16.69 9.64
N LEU A 381 8.34 15.83 9.55
CA LEU A 381 8.54 14.66 10.41
C LEU A 381 9.85 14.76 11.22
N ASP A 382 10.30 15.97 11.56
CA ASP A 382 11.57 16.19 12.27
C ASP A 382 11.54 15.79 13.76
N TYR A 383 10.36 15.48 14.29
CA TYR A 383 10.17 14.89 15.62
C TYR A 383 10.44 13.37 15.65
N LEU A 384 10.67 12.73 14.50
CA LEU A 384 10.96 11.31 14.37
C LEU A 384 12.43 11.09 13.99
N ALA A 385 13.11 10.22 14.72
CA ALA A 385 14.49 9.83 14.43
C ALA A 385 14.59 8.71 13.38
N GLU A 386 13.55 7.89 13.24
CA GLU A 386 13.53 6.74 12.33
C GLU A 386 12.16 6.51 11.69
N ASP A 387 12.15 5.70 10.63
CA ASP A 387 10.93 5.29 9.95
C ASP A 387 9.96 4.61 10.92
N THR A 388 8.76 5.18 11.06
CA THR A 388 7.80 4.78 12.10
C THR A 388 6.51 4.27 11.48
N PRO A 389 6.22 2.96 11.55
CA PRO A 389 4.93 2.42 11.13
C PRO A 389 3.78 2.87 12.04
N VAL A 390 2.67 3.31 11.43
CA VAL A 390 1.43 3.67 12.12
C VAL A 390 0.30 2.82 11.57
N PHE A 391 -0.21 1.90 12.38
CA PHE A 391 -1.28 0.99 11.98
C PHE A 391 -2.61 1.73 11.74
N TYR A 392 -3.24 1.49 10.60
CA TYR A 392 -4.53 2.10 10.25
C TYR A 392 -5.64 1.10 9.89
N GLY A 393 -5.35 -0.20 9.75
CA GLY A 393 -6.40 -1.10 9.30
C GLY A 393 -6.06 -2.58 9.17
N LEU A 394 -7.11 -3.41 9.18
CA LEU A 394 -7.03 -4.86 9.06
C LEU A 394 -8.01 -5.37 7.99
N SER A 395 -7.49 -6.10 7.01
CA SER A 395 -8.28 -6.71 5.92
C SER A 395 -8.13 -8.22 5.87
N LEU A 396 -9.22 -8.89 5.52
CA LEU A 396 -9.29 -10.34 5.42
C LEU A 396 -8.98 -10.79 3.99
N PRO A 397 -8.13 -11.81 3.79
CA PRO A 397 -7.70 -12.23 2.47
C PRO A 397 -8.66 -13.24 1.83
N ALA A 398 -9.98 -13.03 1.94
CA ALA A 398 -10.95 -13.93 1.31
C ALA A 398 -11.03 -13.68 -0.19
N TYR A 399 -11.24 -14.72 -1.01
CA TYR A 399 -11.65 -14.51 -2.39
C TYR A 399 -13.08 -13.96 -2.39
N THR A 400 -14.03 -14.75 -1.87
CA THR A 400 -15.41 -14.29 -1.68
C THR A 400 -15.49 -13.45 -0.40
N PRO A 401 -15.85 -12.15 -0.49
CA PRO A 401 -15.94 -11.29 0.67
C PRO A 401 -16.84 -11.88 1.78
N LEU A 402 -16.48 -11.61 3.03
CA LEU A 402 -17.34 -11.93 4.17
C LEU A 402 -18.38 -10.83 4.33
N GLU A 403 -19.63 -11.21 4.55
CA GLU A 403 -20.73 -10.26 4.77
C GLU A 403 -20.41 -9.33 5.95
N GLY A 404 -20.57 -8.03 5.71
CA GLY A 404 -20.27 -6.97 6.66
C GLY A 404 -18.77 -6.70 6.88
N ALA A 405 -17.88 -7.44 6.22
CA ALA A 405 -16.43 -7.20 6.22
C ALA A 405 -15.87 -7.14 4.78
N GLU A 406 -16.69 -6.74 3.82
CA GLU A 406 -16.34 -6.70 2.40
C GLU A 406 -15.27 -5.64 2.11
N ILE A 407 -15.30 -4.53 2.86
CA ILE A 407 -14.32 -3.45 2.79
C ILE A 407 -13.17 -3.72 3.75
N CYS A 408 -13.47 -3.87 5.05
CA CYS A 408 -12.52 -4.21 6.11
C CYS A 408 -13.26 -4.74 7.35
N VAL A 409 -12.52 -5.33 8.28
CA VAL A 409 -13.04 -5.65 9.63
C VAL A 409 -13.40 -4.35 10.34
N ASN A 410 -14.42 -4.35 11.19
CA ASN A 410 -14.73 -3.19 12.03
C ASN A 410 -13.45 -2.76 12.77
N PRO A 411 -12.98 -1.52 12.54
CA PRO A 411 -11.60 -1.15 12.81
C PRO A 411 -11.30 -0.96 14.30
N VAL A 412 -12.32 -0.83 15.16
CA VAL A 412 -12.15 -0.54 16.58
C VAL A 412 -11.42 -1.69 17.30
N LEU A 413 -11.77 -2.95 17.03
CA LEU A 413 -11.06 -4.09 17.64
C LEU A 413 -9.60 -4.16 17.21
N PRO A 414 -9.26 -4.13 15.91
CA PRO A 414 -7.87 -4.06 15.50
C PRO A 414 -7.10 -2.88 16.09
N TYR A 415 -7.71 -1.70 16.23
CA TYR A 415 -7.01 -0.56 16.85
C TYR A 415 -6.69 -0.80 18.33
N GLU A 416 -7.66 -1.21 19.13
CA GLU A 416 -7.41 -1.43 20.57
C GLU A 416 -6.47 -2.65 20.79
N LEU A 417 -6.56 -3.68 19.95
CA LEU A 417 -5.63 -4.82 19.96
C LEU A 417 -4.21 -4.38 19.67
N MET A 418 -3.98 -3.62 18.59
CA MET A 418 -2.64 -3.16 18.20
C MET A 418 -2.04 -2.25 19.29
N ARG A 419 -2.82 -1.32 19.85
CA ARG A 419 -2.37 -0.44 20.95
C ARG A 419 -1.98 -1.23 22.19
N ALA A 420 -2.80 -2.19 22.60
CA ALA A 420 -2.53 -3.01 23.78
C ALA A 420 -1.28 -3.91 23.61
N LEU A 421 -0.90 -4.19 22.36
CA LEU A 421 0.33 -4.92 22.04
C LEU A 421 1.56 -4.02 21.85
N GLY A 422 1.43 -2.70 22.04
CA GLY A 422 2.53 -1.74 21.89
C GLY A 422 2.75 -1.24 20.46
N VAL A 423 1.85 -1.58 19.52
CA VAL A 423 1.91 -1.07 18.14
C VAL A 423 1.25 0.31 18.07
N ARG A 424 1.96 1.29 17.51
CA ARG A 424 1.39 2.62 17.26
C ARG A 424 0.26 2.53 16.24
N THR A 425 -0.88 3.14 16.55
CA THR A 425 -2.02 3.23 15.64
C THR A 425 -2.32 4.68 15.29
N VAL A 426 -3.11 4.88 14.23
CA VAL A 426 -3.78 6.17 14.00
C VAL A 426 -4.63 6.55 15.22
N ALA A 427 -4.73 7.85 15.47
CA ALA A 427 -5.76 8.37 16.37
C ALA A 427 -7.13 8.17 15.71
N TYR A 428 -8.14 7.79 16.49
CA TYR A 428 -9.50 7.63 15.99
C TYR A 428 -10.55 8.05 17.01
N ASP A 429 -11.72 8.43 16.49
CA ASP A 429 -12.94 8.71 17.24
C ASP A 429 -14.12 7.90 16.68
N VAL A 430 -15.09 7.57 17.54
CA VAL A 430 -16.31 6.86 17.16
C VAL A 430 -17.52 7.72 17.53
N ALA A 431 -18.25 8.15 16.52
CA ALA A 431 -19.43 8.99 16.69
C ALA A 431 -20.64 8.38 15.99
N GLU A 432 -21.83 8.69 16.51
CA GLU A 432 -23.07 8.47 15.78
C GLU A 432 -23.08 9.35 14.53
N PHE A 433 -23.49 8.78 13.40
CA PHE A 433 -23.48 9.51 12.15
C PHE A 433 -24.68 10.47 12.07
N ALA A 434 -24.39 11.75 12.17
CA ALA A 434 -25.34 12.84 11.91
C ALA A 434 -24.84 13.67 10.71
N PRO A 435 -25.56 13.69 9.57
CA PRO A 435 -25.06 14.31 8.32
C PRO A 435 -24.60 15.77 8.48
N GLU A 436 -25.33 16.59 9.22
CA GLU A 436 -24.99 18.01 9.43
C GLU A 436 -23.77 18.19 10.34
N ALA A 437 -23.71 17.45 11.44
CA ALA A 437 -22.55 17.47 12.34
C ALA A 437 -21.29 16.95 11.63
N PHE A 438 -21.43 15.89 10.83
CA PHE A 438 -20.35 15.35 10.01
C PHE A 438 -19.88 16.37 8.97
N ARG A 439 -20.79 17.07 8.29
CA ARG A 439 -20.44 18.13 7.33
C ARG A 439 -19.66 19.26 8.02
N ALA A 440 -20.09 19.70 9.20
CA ALA A 440 -19.40 20.72 9.98
C ALA A 440 -17.99 20.26 10.42
N ALA A 441 -17.86 19.01 10.88
CA ALA A 441 -16.57 18.42 11.24
C ALA A 441 -15.63 18.30 10.02
N LEU A 442 -16.17 17.92 8.86
CA LEU A 442 -15.44 17.85 7.60
C LEU A 442 -14.92 19.23 7.18
N GLU A 443 -15.77 20.26 7.20
CA GLU A 443 -15.35 21.63 6.89
C GLU A 443 -14.29 22.13 7.88
N THR A 444 -14.41 21.81 9.17
CA THR A 444 -13.37 22.12 10.16
C THR A 444 -12.05 21.44 9.82
N SER A 445 -12.09 20.16 9.45
CA SER A 445 -10.89 19.40 9.13
C SER A 445 -10.23 19.84 7.82
N LYS A 446 -11.00 20.34 6.84
CA LYS A 446 -10.45 20.97 5.63
C LYS A 446 -9.61 22.22 5.94
N ARG A 447 -9.92 22.91 7.04
CA ARG A 447 -9.18 24.10 7.52
C ARG A 447 -7.99 23.74 8.41
N ALA A 448 -7.75 22.46 8.68
CA ALA A 448 -6.65 22.03 9.54
C ALA A 448 -5.30 22.41 8.93
N TYR A 449 -4.43 23.01 9.75
CA TYR A 449 -3.08 23.39 9.39
C TYR A 449 -2.10 22.27 9.78
N GLN A 450 -1.07 22.03 8.96
CA GLN A 450 -0.07 20.96 9.15
C GLN A 450 -0.62 19.53 9.22
N HIS A 451 -1.88 19.32 8.83
CA HIS A 451 -2.52 18.01 8.77
C HIS A 451 -2.87 17.64 7.34
N GLU A 452 -2.56 16.41 6.88
CA GLU A 452 -2.98 15.98 5.54
C GLU A 452 -4.50 15.96 5.42
N GLY A 453 -5.21 15.47 6.43
CA GLY A 453 -6.67 15.37 6.45
C GLY A 453 -7.12 14.20 7.31
N GLY A 454 -8.22 13.54 6.91
CA GLY A 454 -8.78 12.42 7.63
C GLY A 454 -9.32 11.31 6.73
N VAL A 455 -9.56 10.16 7.35
CA VAL A 455 -10.27 9.03 6.74
C VAL A 455 -11.48 8.70 7.62
N HIS A 456 -12.64 8.62 7.00
CA HIS A 456 -13.91 8.34 7.65
C HIS A 456 -14.44 7.01 7.16
N LEU A 457 -14.66 6.08 8.08
CA LEU A 457 -15.28 4.79 7.83
C LEU A 457 -16.74 4.89 8.27
N PHE A 458 -17.65 4.67 7.34
CA PHE A 458 -19.09 4.70 7.59
C PHE A 458 -19.57 3.31 7.93
N LEU A 459 -20.32 3.18 9.02
CA LEU A 459 -20.83 1.90 9.49
C LEU A 459 -22.34 1.93 9.63
N ASP A 460 -22.99 0.82 9.27
CA ASP A 460 -24.44 0.64 9.43
C ASP A 460 -24.84 0.32 10.88
N ALA A 461 -26.12 0.03 11.10
CA ALA A 461 -26.66 -0.31 12.42
C ALA A 461 -26.01 -1.56 13.05
N ASP A 462 -25.53 -2.49 12.24
CA ASP A 462 -24.82 -3.70 12.69
C ASP A 462 -23.32 -3.45 12.89
N ALA A 463 -22.90 -2.18 12.84
CA ALA A 463 -21.51 -1.73 12.90
C ALA A 463 -20.61 -2.37 11.83
N ALA A 464 -21.16 -2.78 10.69
CA ALA A 464 -20.40 -3.22 9.53
C ALA A 464 -19.94 -2.00 8.70
N VAL A 465 -18.71 -2.01 8.20
CA VAL A 465 -18.18 -0.90 7.39
C VAL A 465 -18.80 -0.97 5.99
N ILE A 466 -19.60 0.03 5.65
CA ILE A 466 -20.31 0.12 4.37
C ILE A 466 -19.65 1.04 3.36
N GLY A 467 -18.69 1.86 3.79
CA GLY A 467 -17.94 2.75 2.91
C GLY A 467 -16.79 3.44 3.62
N MET A 468 -15.86 3.96 2.83
CA MET A 468 -14.76 4.77 3.30
C MET A 468 -14.64 6.03 2.45
N GLN A 469 -14.43 7.16 3.10
CA GLN A 469 -14.17 8.44 2.45
C GLN A 469 -12.93 9.06 3.06
N LYS A 470 -12.09 9.64 2.21
CA LYS A 470 -11.00 10.51 2.66
C LYS A 470 -11.29 11.95 2.27
N HIS A 471 -10.70 12.87 3.00
CA HIS A 471 -10.60 14.27 2.61
C HIS A 471 -9.20 14.75 2.94
N LYS A 472 -8.82 15.87 2.34
CA LYS A 472 -7.55 16.52 2.61
C LYS A 472 -7.81 17.93 3.14
N SER A 473 -6.84 18.48 3.85
CA SER A 473 -6.88 19.89 4.17
C SER A 473 -6.52 20.72 2.94
N VAL A 474 -7.03 21.95 2.90
CA VAL A 474 -6.66 22.95 1.89
C VAL A 474 -5.14 23.15 1.90
N TRP A 475 -4.57 23.30 3.10
CA TRP A 475 -3.12 23.43 3.30
C TRP A 475 -2.35 22.30 2.60
N TYR A 476 -2.74 21.06 2.85
CA TYR A 476 -2.04 19.90 2.28
C TYR A 476 -2.14 19.86 0.75
N VAL A 477 -3.34 20.09 0.20
CA VAL A 477 -3.55 20.02 -1.26
C VAL A 477 -2.75 21.11 -1.97
N CYS A 478 -2.75 22.34 -1.42
CA CYS A 478 -1.99 23.46 -1.97
C CYS A 478 -0.47 23.21 -1.89
N LEU A 479 0.05 22.77 -0.74
CA LEU A 479 1.48 22.46 -0.62
C LEU A 479 1.90 21.28 -1.49
N ARG A 480 1.09 20.22 -1.59
CA ARG A 480 1.35 19.11 -2.51
C ARG A 480 1.42 19.58 -3.96
N ALA A 481 0.54 20.50 -4.36
CA ALA A 481 0.57 21.09 -5.69
C ALA A 481 1.89 21.86 -5.93
N ILE A 482 2.30 22.70 -4.99
CA ILE A 482 3.57 23.45 -5.05
C ILE A 482 4.76 22.50 -5.13
N ARG A 483 4.80 21.47 -4.28
CA ARG A 483 5.85 20.42 -4.30
C ARG A 483 5.97 19.78 -5.68
N GLU A 484 4.87 19.31 -6.26
CA GLU A 484 4.92 18.62 -7.55
C GLU A 484 5.35 19.55 -8.70
N LYS A 485 4.98 20.84 -8.65
CA LYS A 485 5.49 21.85 -9.61
C LYS A 485 6.97 22.13 -9.40
N SER A 486 7.41 22.22 -8.14
CA SER A 486 8.82 22.43 -7.79
C SER A 486 9.70 21.25 -8.22
N LYS A 487 9.24 20.01 -8.02
CA LYS A 487 9.92 18.80 -8.53
C LYS A 487 10.01 18.80 -10.06
N ALA A 488 8.95 19.22 -10.75
CA ALA A 488 8.98 19.35 -12.20
C ALA A 488 9.94 20.46 -12.66
N PHE A 489 9.93 21.60 -11.98
CA PHE A 489 10.85 22.71 -12.20
C PHE A 489 12.31 22.26 -12.06
N CYS A 490 12.68 21.67 -10.92
CA CYS A 490 14.00 21.12 -10.69
C CYS A 490 14.38 20.17 -11.84
N ARG A 491 13.60 19.12 -12.12
CA ARG A 491 13.90 18.17 -13.20
C ARG A 491 14.11 18.82 -14.57
N ASN A 492 13.28 19.80 -14.92
CA ASN A 492 13.38 20.49 -16.20
C ASN A 492 14.65 21.35 -16.31
N LEU A 493 15.14 21.89 -15.19
CA LEU A 493 16.36 22.67 -15.13
C LEU A 493 17.60 21.83 -15.52
N TYR A 494 17.64 20.53 -15.16
CA TYR A 494 18.73 19.61 -15.56
C TYR A 494 18.54 18.94 -16.91
N SER A 495 17.39 19.13 -17.57
CA SER A 495 17.12 18.41 -18.81
C SER A 495 18.04 18.96 -19.91
N LYS A 496 19.17 18.29 -20.14
CA LYS A 496 20.07 18.54 -21.29
C LYS A 496 19.37 18.29 -22.63
N LYS A 497 18.19 17.63 -22.61
CA LYS A 497 17.38 17.36 -23.80
C LYS A 497 16.51 18.57 -24.12
N PRO A 498 16.60 19.13 -25.34
CA PRO A 498 15.67 20.17 -25.76
C PRO A 498 14.23 19.62 -25.74
N PRO A 499 13.23 20.44 -25.37
CA PRO A 499 11.83 20.07 -25.46
C PRO A 499 11.47 19.62 -26.88
N LYS A 500 10.51 18.69 -27.00
CA LYS A 500 10.05 18.22 -28.32
C LYS A 500 9.68 19.42 -29.20
N GLY A 501 10.37 19.57 -30.33
CA GLY A 501 10.12 20.64 -31.31
C GLY A 501 10.99 21.90 -31.15
N LYS A 502 11.86 21.98 -30.14
CA LYS A 502 12.88 23.04 -30.03
C LYS A 502 14.26 22.53 -30.43
N GLN A 503 15.06 23.38 -31.05
CA GLN A 503 16.46 23.07 -31.43
C GLN A 503 17.42 23.28 -30.25
N THR A 504 17.12 24.23 -29.36
CA THR A 504 17.95 24.58 -28.21
C THR A 504 17.26 24.21 -26.89
N ALA A 505 18.06 23.88 -25.88
CA ALA A 505 17.56 23.72 -24.52
C ALA A 505 17.09 25.10 -23.99
N PRO A 506 16.00 25.15 -23.21
CA PRO A 506 15.53 26.39 -22.62
C PRO A 506 16.58 26.93 -21.64
N THR A 507 16.70 28.25 -21.60
CA THR A 507 17.51 28.95 -20.60
C THR A 507 16.90 28.76 -19.19
N PRO A 508 17.70 28.84 -18.12
CA PRO A 508 17.19 28.72 -16.75
C PRO A 508 16.01 29.66 -16.44
N SER A 509 16.06 30.91 -16.93
CA SER A 509 14.97 31.89 -16.77
C SER A 509 13.69 31.50 -17.51
N GLU A 510 13.80 30.91 -18.72
CA GLU A 510 12.63 30.37 -19.43
C GLU A 510 12.01 29.17 -18.69
N VAL A 511 12.84 28.33 -18.07
CA VAL A 511 12.36 27.22 -17.23
C VAL A 511 11.61 27.73 -16.01
N LEU A 512 12.12 28.77 -15.33
CA LEU A 512 11.44 29.42 -14.20
C LEU A 512 10.10 30.03 -14.62
N ALA A 513 10.06 30.80 -15.72
CA ALA A 513 8.83 31.39 -16.23
C ALA A 513 7.77 30.32 -16.56
N SER A 514 8.19 29.23 -17.20
CA SER A 514 7.32 28.08 -17.49
C SER A 514 6.81 27.38 -16.22
N ALA A 515 7.64 27.27 -15.18
CA ALA A 515 7.26 26.69 -13.90
C ALA A 515 6.22 27.56 -13.16
N LYS A 516 6.41 28.89 -13.13
CA LYS A 516 5.41 29.83 -12.58
C LYS A 516 4.07 29.73 -13.30
N GLN A 517 4.08 29.71 -14.64
CA GLN A 517 2.86 29.48 -15.43
C GLN A 517 2.20 28.12 -15.10
N ALA A 518 2.99 27.09 -14.78
CA ALA A 518 2.46 25.79 -14.36
C ALA A 518 1.86 25.80 -12.94
N VAL A 519 2.35 26.68 -12.06
CA VAL A 519 1.76 26.98 -10.74
C VAL A 519 0.43 27.72 -10.94
N ASP A 520 0.40 28.86 -11.62
CA ASP A 520 -0.81 29.62 -11.97
C ASP A 520 -1.90 28.71 -12.56
N LYS A 521 -1.57 27.94 -13.60
CA LYS A 521 -2.52 27.01 -14.21
C LYS A 521 -3.08 25.98 -13.23
N ARG A 522 -2.27 25.50 -12.27
CA ARG A 522 -2.73 24.54 -11.26
C ARG A 522 -3.63 25.23 -10.25
N PHE A 523 -3.28 26.41 -9.77
CA PHE A 523 -4.07 27.14 -8.79
C PHE A 523 -5.40 27.61 -9.37
N ARG A 524 -5.48 28.03 -10.64
CA ARG A 524 -6.78 28.23 -11.34
C ARG A 524 -7.71 27.01 -11.38
N ALA A 525 -7.15 25.80 -11.27
CA ALA A 525 -7.94 24.56 -11.29
C ALA A 525 -8.39 24.11 -9.88
N ILE A 526 -7.68 24.50 -8.82
CA ILE A 526 -7.91 24.04 -7.44
C ILE A 526 -9.30 24.44 -6.88
N PRO A 527 -9.76 25.70 -7.02
CA PRO A 527 -11.05 26.14 -6.49
C PRO A 527 -12.24 25.31 -6.97
N ALA A 528 -12.15 24.74 -8.19
CA ALA A 528 -13.21 23.94 -8.78
C ALA A 528 -13.55 22.67 -7.97
N PHE A 529 -12.63 22.18 -7.14
CA PHE A 529 -12.85 20.98 -6.32
C PHE A 529 -12.66 21.19 -4.81
N LEU A 530 -11.84 22.14 -4.36
CA LEU A 530 -11.67 22.41 -2.91
C LEU A 530 -12.67 23.40 -2.32
N ARG A 531 -13.44 24.14 -3.16
CA ARG A 531 -14.36 25.20 -2.70
C ARG A 531 -13.69 26.28 -1.83
N ILE A 532 -12.45 26.64 -2.15
CA ILE A 532 -11.72 27.74 -1.50
C ILE A 532 -12.00 29.07 -2.19
N SER A 533 -11.84 30.17 -1.46
CA SER A 533 -11.96 31.52 -2.03
C SER A 533 -10.81 31.80 -3.00
N GLU A 534 -11.04 32.76 -3.91
CA GLU A 534 -10.01 33.27 -4.83
C GLU A 534 -8.82 33.83 -4.06
N GLU A 535 -9.06 34.59 -2.98
CA GLU A 535 -8.01 35.13 -2.10
C GLU A 535 -7.10 34.04 -1.52
N VAL A 536 -7.66 32.93 -1.01
CA VAL A 536 -6.87 31.81 -0.48
C VAL A 536 -6.06 31.16 -1.60
N CYS A 537 -6.66 31.01 -2.78
CA CYS A 537 -6.01 30.44 -3.95
C CYS A 537 -4.82 31.30 -4.42
N GLU A 538 -5.02 32.61 -4.57
CA GLU A 538 -4.01 33.59 -4.97
C GLU A 538 -2.86 33.66 -3.95
N ALA A 539 -3.17 33.56 -2.65
CA ALA A 539 -2.16 33.54 -1.60
C ALA A 539 -1.22 32.33 -1.72
N TYR A 540 -1.77 31.12 -1.91
CA TYR A 540 -0.93 29.93 -2.12
C TYR A 540 -0.23 29.92 -3.48
N GLU A 541 -0.85 30.45 -4.53
CA GLU A 541 -0.22 30.63 -5.84
C GLU A 541 1.03 31.52 -5.71
N THR A 542 0.87 32.67 -5.06
CA THR A 542 1.95 33.62 -4.77
C THR A 542 3.07 32.94 -3.97
N LEU A 543 2.75 32.20 -2.92
CA LEU A 543 3.74 31.42 -2.16
C LEU A 543 4.47 30.42 -3.06
N GLY A 544 3.76 29.73 -3.95
CA GLY A 544 4.33 28.78 -4.90
C GLY A 544 5.32 29.46 -5.86
N GLU A 545 4.98 30.63 -6.40
CA GLU A 545 5.90 31.39 -7.26
C GLU A 545 7.12 31.89 -6.51
N ARG A 546 6.94 32.43 -5.29
CA ARG A 546 8.04 32.88 -4.42
C ARG A 546 8.96 31.73 -4.01
N PHE A 547 8.40 30.54 -3.80
CA PHE A 547 9.21 29.36 -3.52
C PHE A 547 10.07 28.94 -4.72
N LEU A 548 9.54 29.00 -5.95
CA LEU A 548 10.33 28.75 -7.16
C LEU A 548 11.45 29.78 -7.32
N GLU A 549 11.20 31.06 -7.03
CA GLU A 549 12.22 32.11 -7.00
C GLU A 549 13.29 31.83 -5.94
N PHE A 550 12.89 31.47 -4.71
CA PHE A 550 13.82 31.10 -3.64
C PHE A 550 14.70 29.92 -4.06
N LEU A 551 14.12 28.86 -4.63
CA LEU A 551 14.90 27.73 -5.14
C LEU A 551 15.89 28.20 -6.22
N PHE A 552 15.43 29.02 -7.17
CA PHE A 552 16.25 29.50 -8.29
C PHE A 552 17.39 30.44 -7.85
N GLU A 553 17.17 31.28 -6.84
CA GLU A 553 18.10 32.33 -6.44
C GLU A 553 19.03 31.94 -5.29
N GLN A 554 18.52 31.17 -4.33
CA GLN A 554 19.22 30.90 -3.05
C GLN A 554 19.75 29.47 -2.93
N ARG A 555 19.14 28.52 -3.66
CA ARG A 555 19.51 27.09 -3.55
C ARG A 555 20.17 26.55 -4.79
N LEU A 556 19.82 27.11 -5.95
CA LEU A 556 20.32 26.73 -7.25
C LEU A 556 21.19 27.85 -7.82
N PHE A 557 22.17 27.51 -8.66
CA PHE A 557 22.99 28.50 -9.34
C PHE A 557 22.20 29.21 -10.44
N ARG A 558 22.37 30.53 -10.56
CA ARG A 558 21.84 31.35 -11.67
C ARG A 558 22.59 31.06 -12.97
N GLY A 559 22.48 29.85 -13.52
CA GLY A 559 23.22 29.46 -14.73
C GLY A 559 23.16 27.97 -15.05
N ALA A 560 23.81 27.60 -16.16
CA ALA A 560 24.15 26.20 -16.40
C ALA A 560 25.34 25.84 -15.48
N ALA A 561 25.29 24.67 -14.85
CA ALA A 561 26.40 24.17 -14.04
C ALA A 561 27.69 24.20 -14.86
N ALA A 562 28.68 24.97 -14.38
CA ALA A 562 29.98 25.16 -15.01
C ALA A 562 30.88 23.92 -14.84
N ASP A 563 30.69 23.18 -13.75
CA ASP A 563 31.46 21.98 -13.42
C ASP A 563 30.62 20.86 -12.77
N LYS A 564 31.31 19.78 -12.36
CA LYS A 564 30.70 18.60 -11.76
C LYS A 564 30.18 18.84 -10.33
N GLU A 565 30.80 19.74 -9.58
CA GLU A 565 30.42 20.06 -8.21
C GLU A 565 29.10 20.82 -8.20
N GLU A 566 28.97 21.82 -9.08
CA GLU A 566 27.72 22.52 -9.30
C GLU A 566 26.62 21.57 -9.80
N GLU A 567 26.94 20.63 -10.71
CA GLU A 567 25.95 19.63 -11.17
C GLU A 567 25.43 18.77 -10.01
N GLU A 568 26.30 18.39 -9.06
CA GLU A 568 25.94 17.57 -7.90
C GLU A 568 25.16 18.35 -6.84
N GLN A 569 25.54 19.59 -6.54
CA GLN A 569 24.76 20.46 -5.64
C GLN A 569 23.34 20.64 -6.16
N VAL A 570 23.22 20.89 -7.46
CA VAL A 570 21.92 21.11 -8.09
C VAL A 570 21.17 19.78 -7.97
N LYS A 571 21.73 18.59 -8.30
CA LYS A 571 21.06 17.29 -8.07
C LYS A 571 20.64 17.07 -6.62
N GLN A 572 21.44 17.50 -5.65
CA GLN A 572 21.10 17.42 -4.24
C GLN A 572 19.84 18.22 -3.92
N VAL A 573 19.73 19.48 -4.38
CA VAL A 573 18.51 20.28 -4.19
C VAL A 573 17.28 19.62 -4.82
N ALA A 574 17.42 19.02 -6.01
CA ALA A 574 16.32 18.29 -6.63
C ALA A 574 15.87 17.07 -5.80
N ARG A 575 16.82 16.35 -5.18
CA ARG A 575 16.54 15.28 -4.22
C ARG A 575 15.87 15.84 -2.97
N ASP A 576 16.40 16.91 -2.38
CA ASP A 576 15.81 17.54 -1.19
C ASP A 576 14.37 18.01 -1.44
N VAL A 577 14.07 18.62 -2.59
CA VAL A 577 12.70 19.02 -2.94
C VAL A 577 11.79 17.80 -3.18
N ALA A 578 12.35 16.68 -3.66
CA ALA A 578 11.59 15.46 -3.87
C ALA A 578 11.31 14.71 -2.56
N ASP A 579 12.34 14.54 -1.72
CA ASP A 579 12.35 13.61 -0.59
C ASP A 579 12.30 14.33 0.77
N LEU A 580 12.59 15.63 0.84
CA LEU A 580 12.62 16.44 2.06
C LEU A 580 11.88 17.77 1.88
N PHE A 581 10.84 17.78 1.03
CA PHE A 581 10.05 18.98 0.70
C PHE A 581 9.70 19.85 1.92
N PRO A 582 9.09 19.33 3.01
CA PRO A 582 8.74 20.16 4.18
C PRO A 582 9.94 20.83 4.85
N VAL A 583 11.13 20.22 4.80
CA VAL A 583 12.36 20.82 5.34
C VAL A 583 12.78 22.02 4.49
N VAL A 584 12.80 21.85 3.16
CA VAL A 584 13.13 22.92 2.22
C VAL A 584 12.07 24.04 2.25
N TRP A 585 10.80 23.66 2.41
CA TRP A 585 9.68 24.58 2.54
C TRP A 585 9.80 25.44 3.81
N ARG A 586 10.09 24.82 4.97
CA ARG A 586 10.33 25.55 6.21
C ARG A 586 11.47 26.56 6.07
N GLN A 587 12.59 26.15 5.46
CA GLN A 587 13.73 27.05 5.20
C GLN A 587 13.34 28.27 4.34
N PHE A 588 12.46 28.07 3.36
CA PHE A 588 11.91 29.16 2.56
C PHE A 588 11.06 30.13 3.41
N LEU A 589 10.16 29.60 4.24
CA LEU A 589 9.32 30.42 5.11
C LEU A 589 10.18 31.22 6.11
N ASP A 590 11.16 30.57 6.74
CA ASP A 590 12.09 31.20 7.67
C ASP A 590 12.92 32.31 6.99
N HIS A 591 13.40 32.04 5.76
CA HIS A 591 14.20 33.00 5.00
C HIS A 591 13.40 34.24 4.56
N THR A 592 12.13 34.06 4.21
CA THR A 592 11.30 35.14 3.64
C THR A 592 10.42 35.85 4.67
N GLY A 593 10.23 35.26 5.85
CA GLY A 593 9.26 35.72 6.84
C GLY A 593 7.80 35.53 6.41
N LEU A 594 7.55 34.77 5.35
CA LEU A 594 6.20 34.46 4.87
C LEU A 594 5.57 33.35 5.71
N SER A 595 4.23 33.23 5.63
CA SER A 595 3.47 32.19 6.32
C SER A 595 2.59 31.42 5.35
N ASP A 596 2.54 30.10 5.52
CA ASP A 596 1.61 29.20 4.82
C ASP A 596 0.37 28.87 5.66
N ALA A 597 0.20 29.50 6.83
CA ALA A 597 -1.00 29.41 7.65
C ALA A 597 -2.10 30.35 7.10
N ILE A 598 -2.53 30.10 5.87
CA ILE A 598 -3.55 30.90 5.18
C ILE A 598 -4.93 30.44 5.66
N ALA A 599 -5.57 31.25 6.49
CA ALA A 599 -6.92 30.98 6.98
C ALA A 599 -7.94 31.07 5.82
N SER A 600 -8.66 29.99 5.54
CA SER A 600 -9.92 30.10 4.80
C SER A 600 -10.97 30.71 5.73
N ARG A 601 -11.31 31.98 5.53
CA ARG A 601 -12.45 32.60 6.23
C ARG A 601 -13.73 31.85 5.88
#